data_AF-A0A7G2SHH0-F1
#
_entry.id   AF-A0A7G2SHH0-F1
#
_cell.length_a   1.000
_cell.length_b   1.000
_cell.length_c   1.000
_cell.angle_alpha   90.00
_cell.angle_beta   90.00
_cell.angle_gamma   90.00
#
_symmetry.space_group_name_H-M   'P 1'
#
loop_
_entity.id
_entity.type
_entity.pdbx_description
1 polymer ?
#
loop_
_entity_poly.entity_id
_entity_poly.type
_entity_poly.pdbx_seq_one_letter_code
_entity_poly.pdbx_strand_id
1 'polypeptide(L)'
;MARRKVKHIMERVGLSATGQAIAYIKEALREINMSHETHIRKETINITKNKRMYKFPSEALKVTDIQVKNHMNSDGEYRSIPRLIYEPHIKDDD
;
A
#
# COMPACT_ATOMS: atom_id res chain seq x y z
N MET A 1 -4.87 -30.26 7.19
CA MET A 1 -4.48 -29.96 5.78
C MET A 1 -3.06 -29.41 5.59
N ALA A 2 -2.44 -28.70 6.54
CA ALA A 2 -1.12 -28.06 6.36
C ALA A 2 0.08 -29.02 6.16
N ARG A 3 0.08 -30.20 6.80
CA ARG A 3 1.19 -31.18 6.73
C ARG A 3 1.51 -31.66 5.30
N ARG A 4 0.50 -31.81 4.44
CA ARG A 4 0.67 -32.37 3.08
C ARG A 4 1.34 -31.36 2.13
N LYS A 5 1.07 -30.06 2.32
CA LYS A 5 1.69 -28.98 1.54
C LYS A 5 3.17 -28.82 1.89
N VAL A 6 3.51 -28.90 3.18
CA VAL A 6 4.91 -28.85 3.65
C VAL A 6 5.73 -30.00 3.07
N LYS A 7 5.18 -31.22 3.07
CA LYS A 7 5.85 -32.39 2.51
C LYS A 7 6.19 -32.23 1.01
N HIS A 8 5.27 -31.63 0.24
CA HIS A 8 5.49 -31.34 -1.18
C HIS A 8 6.60 -30.30 -1.43
N ILE A 9 6.71 -29.31 -0.55
CA ILE A 9 7.79 -28.30 -0.60
C ILE A 9 9.12 -28.97 -0.23
N MET A 10 9.13 -29.79 0.82
CA MET A 10 10.31 -30.55 1.23
C MET A 10 10.85 -31.45 0.12
N GLU A 11 9.96 -32.14 -0.59
CA GLU A 11 10.31 -33.01 -1.72
C GLU A 11 10.90 -32.22 -2.91
N ARG A 12 10.43 -30.99 -3.18
CA ARG A 12 10.98 -30.13 -4.25
C ARG A 12 12.33 -29.51 -3.90
N VAL A 13 12.58 -29.25 -2.62
CA VAL A 13 13.80 -28.58 -2.13
C VAL A 13 14.86 -29.58 -1.64
N GLY A 14 14.56 -30.89 -1.66
CA GLY A 14 15.48 -31.95 -1.28
C GLY A 14 15.73 -32.06 0.23
N LEU A 15 14.83 -31.55 1.07
CA LEU A 15 14.99 -31.54 2.52
C LEU A 15 14.40 -32.80 3.16
N SER A 16 15.25 -33.61 3.81
CA SER A 16 14.84 -34.86 4.50
C SER A 16 14.37 -34.62 5.95
N ALA A 17 14.84 -33.54 6.59
CA ALA A 17 14.53 -33.23 7.98
C ALA A 17 13.26 -32.37 8.12
N THR A 18 12.14 -33.01 8.46
CA THR A 18 10.82 -32.36 8.58
C THR A 18 10.79 -31.20 9.59
N GLY A 19 11.48 -31.33 10.72
CA GLY A 19 11.52 -30.28 11.74
C GLY A 19 12.26 -29.02 11.27
N GLN A 20 13.40 -29.20 10.61
CA GLN A 20 14.22 -28.09 10.09
C GLN A 20 13.52 -27.39 8.92
N ALA A 21 12.89 -28.15 8.02
CA ALA A 21 12.13 -27.58 6.92
C ALA A 21 10.96 -26.70 7.40
N ILE A 22 10.24 -27.14 8.44
CA ILE A 22 9.17 -26.32 9.03
C ILE A 22 9.74 -25.05 9.67
N ALA A 23 10.88 -25.12 10.35
CA ALA A 23 11.52 -23.97 10.96
C ALA A 23 11.95 -22.94 9.89
N TYR A 24 12.63 -23.38 8.82
CA TYR A 24 13.04 -22.49 7.72
C TYR A 24 11.86 -21.89 6.97
N ILE A 25 10.79 -22.65 6.72
CA ILE A 25 9.58 -22.10 6.10
C ILE A 25 8.93 -21.04 6.99
N LYS A 26 8.88 -21.25 8.31
CA LYS A 26 8.34 -20.25 9.24
C LYS A 26 9.20 -18.99 9.29
N GLU A 27 10.52 -19.13 9.23
CA GLU A 27 11.44 -18.01 9.22
C GLU A 27 11.33 -17.21 7.91
N ALA A 28 11.33 -17.89 6.76
CA ALA A 28 11.11 -17.26 5.46
C ALA A 28 9.76 -16.53 5.38
N LEU A 29 8.69 -17.10 5.94
CA LEU A 29 7.39 -16.42 6.01
C LEU A 29 7.40 -15.18 6.91
N ARG A 30 8.17 -15.20 8.01
CA ARG A 30 8.36 -14.00 8.84
C ARG A 30 9.13 -12.93 8.10
N GLU A 31 10.21 -13.29 7.43
CA GLU A 31 11.04 -12.38 6.64
C GLU A 31 10.25 -11.76 5.48
N ILE A 32 9.44 -12.57 4.79
CA ILE A 32 8.52 -12.09 3.75
C ILE A 32 7.50 -11.11 4.34
N ASN A 33 6.91 -11.42 5.49
CA ASN A 33 5.95 -10.51 6.14
C ASN A 33 6.61 -9.20 6.62
N MET A 34 7.85 -9.25 7.12
CA MET A 34 8.62 -8.05 7.48
C MET A 34 9.00 -7.24 6.24
N SER A 35 9.26 -7.89 5.11
CA SER A 35 9.65 -7.25 3.85
C SER A 35 8.43 -6.75 3.03
N HIS A 36 7.21 -7.22 3.33
CA HIS A 36 5.98 -6.89 2.60
C HIS A 36 5.21 -5.67 3.15
N GLU A 37 5.89 -4.79 3.89
CA GLU A 37 5.31 -3.54 4.43
C GLU A 37 5.02 -2.46 3.35
N THR A 38 4.86 -2.81 2.07
CA THR A 38 4.54 -1.84 1.02
C THR A 38 3.51 -2.35 0.00
N HIS A 39 2.35 -2.81 0.48
CA HIS A 39 1.15 -2.90 -0.38
C HIS A 39 0.59 -1.50 -0.68
N ILE A 40 1.39 -0.65 -1.35
CA ILE A 40 0.99 0.71 -1.72
C ILE A 40 0.32 0.64 -3.09
N ARG A 41 -1.01 0.57 -3.10
CA ARG A 41 -1.82 0.72 -4.32
C ARG A 41 -1.92 2.20 -4.67
N LYS A 42 -1.48 2.58 -5.87
CA LYS A 42 -1.68 3.94 -6.43
C LYS A 42 -2.86 3.90 -7.39
N GLU A 43 -3.82 4.81 -7.18
CA GLU A 43 -4.93 5.01 -8.11
C GLU A 43 -4.94 6.45 -8.60
N THR A 44 -5.21 6.62 -9.89
CA THR A 44 -5.35 7.93 -10.52
C THR A 44 -6.81 8.16 -10.86
N ILE A 45 -7.36 9.28 -10.39
CA ILE A 45 -8.74 9.69 -10.64
C ILE A 45 -8.77 11.06 -11.29
N ASN A 46 -9.67 11.24 -12.25
CA ASN A 46 -9.91 12.54 -12.88
C ASN A 46 -10.82 13.39 -11.99
N ILE A 47 -10.38 14.61 -11.71
CA ILE A 47 -11.15 15.58 -10.93
C ILE A 47 -12.24 16.18 -11.84
N THR A 48 -13.49 16.14 -11.39
CA THR A 48 -14.65 16.75 -12.06
C THR A 48 -14.99 18.09 -11.41
N LYS A 49 -15.34 19.10 -12.21
CA LYS A 49 -15.78 20.41 -11.72
C LYS A 49 -16.98 20.27 -10.78
N ASN A 50 -16.96 20.99 -9.66
CA ASN A 50 -18.01 21.00 -8.61
C ASN A 50 -18.26 19.66 -7.89
N LYS A 51 -17.38 18.67 -8.05
CA LYS A 51 -17.50 17.40 -7.33
C LYS A 51 -16.60 17.40 -6.09
N ARG A 52 -17.24 17.39 -4.92
CA ARG A 52 -16.57 17.39 -3.61
C ARG A 52 -16.16 16.01 -3.12
N MET A 53 -16.88 14.95 -3.52
CA MET A 53 -16.69 13.60 -2.99
C MET A 53 -16.26 12.62 -4.08
N TYR A 54 -15.21 11.85 -3.79
CA TYR A 54 -14.72 10.76 -4.63
C TYR A 54 -14.80 9.45 -3.86
N LYS A 55 -15.07 8.35 -4.56
CA LYS A 55 -15.10 7.03 -3.94
C LYS A 55 -13.67 6.62 -3.61
N PHE A 56 -13.45 6.23 -2.36
CA PHE A 56 -12.18 5.68 -1.92
C PHE A 56 -12.23 4.14 -1.99
N PRO A 57 -11.12 3.44 -2.29
CA PRO A 57 -11.10 1.98 -2.32
C PRO A 57 -11.50 1.40 -0.97
N SER A 58 -12.41 0.43 -0.97
CA SER A 58 -12.91 -0.21 0.25
C SER A 58 -11.84 -1.00 1.00
N GLU A 59 -10.81 -1.46 0.29
CA GLU A 59 -9.67 -2.17 0.86
C GLU A 59 -8.61 -1.26 1.46
N ALA A 60 -8.72 0.06 1.32
CA ALA A 60 -7.68 0.98 1.78
C ALA A 60 -7.74 1.18 3.29
N LEU A 61 -6.64 0.84 3.98
CA LEU A 61 -6.52 1.01 5.44
C LEU A 61 -6.09 2.43 5.84
N LYS A 62 -5.26 3.08 5.01
CA LYS A 62 -4.69 4.39 5.29
C LYS A 62 -4.30 5.09 4.00
N VAL A 63 -4.55 6.40 3.94
CA VAL A 63 -4.04 7.28 2.88
C VAL A 63 -2.64 7.73 3.25
N THR A 64 -1.66 7.53 2.36
CA THR A 64 -0.26 7.96 2.55
C THR A 64 -0.02 9.33 1.94
N ASP A 65 -0.45 9.55 0.71
CA ASP A 65 -0.26 10.81 0.00
C ASP A 65 -1.38 11.06 -1.01
N ILE A 66 -1.67 12.34 -1.28
CA ILE A 66 -2.62 12.78 -2.31
C ILE A 66 -1.88 13.78 -3.19
N GLN A 67 -1.81 13.50 -4.49
CA GLN A 67 -1.13 14.33 -5.46
C GLN A 67 -2.11 14.84 -6.50
N VAL A 68 -2.00 16.12 -6.86
CA VAL A 68 -2.85 16.75 -7.87
C VAL A 68 -1.98 17.35 -8.96
N LYS A 69 -2.37 17.09 -10.21
CA LYS A 69 -1.73 17.65 -11.39
C LYS A 69 -1.92 19.17 -11.41
N ASN A 70 -0.86 19.92 -11.65
CA ASN A 70 -0.86 21.40 -11.69
C ASN A 70 -1.20 22.07 -10.34
N HIS A 71 -0.99 21.39 -9.21
CA HIS A 71 -1.10 22.06 -7.92
C HIS A 71 0.07 23.05 -7.74
N MET A 72 -0.24 24.35 -7.80
CA MET A 72 0.73 25.45 -7.68
C MET A 72 1.88 25.36 -8.70
N ASN A 73 1.61 24.86 -9.91
CA ASN A 73 2.57 24.81 -11.01
C ASN A 73 1.88 24.92 -12.38
N SER A 74 2.63 25.42 -13.36
CA SER A 74 2.24 25.50 -14.77
C SER A 74 2.73 24.31 -15.61
N ASP A 75 3.52 23.42 -15.02
CA ASP A 75 4.43 22.51 -15.74
C ASP A 75 3.83 21.11 -15.98
N GLY A 76 2.56 20.89 -15.66
CA GLY A 76 1.92 19.59 -15.90
C GLY A 76 2.21 18.56 -14.80
N GLU A 77 2.93 18.92 -13.74
CA GLU A 77 3.47 17.98 -12.76
C GLU A 77 2.48 17.67 -11.63
N TYR A 78 2.53 16.42 -11.15
CA TYR A 78 1.83 16.03 -9.93
C TYR A 78 2.61 16.51 -8.71
N ARG A 79 1.96 17.31 -7.85
CA ARG A 79 2.52 17.72 -6.57
C ARG A 79 1.63 17.24 -5.42
N SER A 80 2.26 16.80 -4.35
CA SER A 80 1.57 16.43 -3.11
C SER A 80 0.90 17.67 -2.53
N ILE A 81 -0.38 17.52 -2.17
CA ILE A 81 -1.07 18.57 -1.43
C ILE A 81 -0.72 18.39 0.04
N PRO A 82 -0.16 19.41 0.71
CA PRO A 82 0.10 19.33 2.14
C PRO A 82 -1.22 19.04 2.87
N ARG A 83 -1.19 18.08 3.79
CA ARG A 83 -2.38 17.75 4.59
C ARG A 83 -2.74 18.96 5.44
N LEU A 84 -3.88 19.58 5.16
CA LEU A 84 -4.49 20.61 6.02
C LEU A 84 -4.99 19.94 7.31
N ILE A 85 -4.08 19.59 8.22
CA ILE A 85 -4.47 19.14 9.56
C ILE A 85 -4.73 20.35 10.48
N TYR A 86 -4.23 21.55 10.15
CA TYR A 86 -4.56 22.78 10.86
C TYR A 86 -4.07 23.98 10.02
N GLU A 87 -4.88 25.04 9.94
CA GLU A 87 -4.69 26.30 9.18
C GLU A 87 -5.22 26.34 7.74
N PRO A 88 -6.54 26.56 7.55
CA PRO A 88 -7.02 27.24 6.35
C PRO A 88 -6.49 28.68 6.34
N HIS A 89 -5.52 29.01 5.49
CA HIS A 89 -5.19 30.40 5.14
C HIS A 89 -6.18 30.96 4.11
N ILE A 90 -7.47 30.94 4.44
CA ILE A 90 -8.46 31.69 3.67
C ILE A 90 -9.33 32.42 4.68
N LYS A 91 -9.05 33.72 4.85
CA LYS A 91 -10.05 34.67 5.32
C LYS A 91 -11.03 34.80 4.16
N ASP A 92 -12.26 34.28 4.32
CA ASP A 92 -13.38 34.75 3.53
C ASP A 92 -13.54 36.24 3.88
N ASP A 93 -13.17 37.13 2.97
CA ASP A 93 -13.71 38.49 2.95
C ASP A 93 -14.90 38.45 1.97
N ASP A 94 -16.08 38.82 2.49
CA ASP A 94 -17.34 39.01 1.75
C ASP A 94 -17.20 40.00 0.58
#